data_AF-A0A8X6NZU1-F1
#
_entry.id   AF-A0A8X6NZU1-F1
#
_cell.length_a   1.000
_cell.length_b   1.000
_cell.length_c   1.000
_cell.angle_alpha   90.00
_cell.angle_beta   90.00
_cell.angle_gamma   90.00
#
_symmetry.space_group_name_H-M   'P 1'
#
loop_
_entity.id
_entity.type
_entity.pdbx_description
1 polymer ?
#
loop_
_entity_poly.entity_id
_entity_poly.type
_entity_poly.pdbx_seq_one_letter_code
_entity_poly.pdbx_strand_id
1 'polypeptide(L)'
;MEKWGRRWSSASFLALAGLACLVVAIIPDGVPNVAVVCSVIGKFGSTSSFMAIYQQSSELYPTAVRSIGMGITGAIGCVAVVLSPYIVYL
;
A
#
# COMPACT_ATOMS: atom_id res chain seq x y z
N MET A 1 -4.75 -19.67 -5.90
CA MET A 1 -6.00 -18.99 -5.44
C MET A 1 -7.04 -19.95 -4.85
N GLU A 2 -6.74 -21.25 -4.71
CA GLU A 2 -7.76 -22.25 -4.34
C GLU A 2 -7.56 -22.91 -2.95
N LYS A 3 -6.51 -22.55 -2.19
CA LYS A 3 -6.23 -23.18 -0.88
C LYS A 3 -6.23 -22.24 0.33
N TRP A 4 -5.95 -20.94 0.15
CA TRP A 4 -5.66 -20.06 1.31
C TRP A 4 -6.67 -18.94 1.58
N GLY A 5 -7.76 -18.84 0.81
CA GLY A 5 -8.77 -17.82 1.03
C GLY A 5 -8.31 -16.42 0.62
N ARG A 6 -9.15 -15.76 -0.18
CA ARG A 6 -8.84 -14.49 -0.88
C ARG A 6 -8.51 -13.30 0.03
N ARG A 7 -8.88 -13.36 1.32
CA ARG A 7 -8.53 -12.35 2.34
C ARG A 7 -7.07 -12.46 2.81
N TRP A 8 -6.54 -13.68 2.93
CA TRP A 8 -5.19 -13.91 3.45
C TRP A 8 -4.12 -13.55 2.42
N SER A 9 -4.39 -13.73 1.13
CA SER A 9 -3.48 -13.25 0.08
C SER A 9 -3.30 -11.73 0.17
N SER A 10 -4.39 -10.98 0.27
CA SER A 10 -4.35 -9.51 0.32
C SER A 10 -3.67 -9.00 1.59
N ALA A 11 -3.91 -9.66 2.73
CA ALA A 11 -3.20 -9.36 3.98
C ALA A 11 -1.69 -9.66 3.89
N SER A 12 -1.30 -10.77 3.22
CA SER A 12 0.11 -11.11 3.04
C SER A 12 0.85 -10.14 2.12
N PHE A 13 0.20 -9.64 1.06
CA PHE A 13 0.77 -8.58 0.20
C PHE A 13 0.95 -7.26 0.96
N LEU A 14 -0.04 -6.88 1.79
CA LEU A 14 0.05 -5.68 2.62
C LEU A 14 1.16 -5.80 3.67
N ALA A 15 1.30 -6.98 4.29
CA ALA A 15 2.36 -7.28 5.24
C ALA A 15 3.75 -7.24 4.58
N LEU A 16 3.88 -7.80 3.38
CA LEU A 16 5.11 -7.72 2.57
C LEU A 16 5.46 -6.27 2.17
N ALA A 17 4.46 -5.48 1.78
CA ALA A 17 4.66 -4.06 1.46
C ALA A 17 5.09 -3.25 2.70
N GLY A 18 4.48 -3.51 3.87
CA GLY A 18 4.87 -2.91 5.15
C GLY A 18 6.29 -3.30 5.57
N LEU A 19 6.65 -4.57 5.43
CA LEU A 19 8.02 -5.06 5.66
C LEU A 19 9.03 -4.37 4.74
N ALA A 20 8.72 -4.22 3.45
CA ALA A 20 9.57 -3.51 2.50
C ALA A 20 9.77 -2.04 2.91
N CYS A 21 8.73 -1.37 3.43
CA CYS A 21 8.83 0.01 3.91
C CYS A 21 9.70 0.14 5.18
N LEU A 22 9.60 -0.82 6.11
CA LEU A 22 10.47 -0.87 7.29
C LEU A 22 11.94 -1.11 6.92
N VAL A 23 12.19 -1.95 5.92
CA VAL A 23 13.56 -2.22 5.42
C VAL A 23 14.17 -0.96 4.80
N VAL A 24 13.39 -0.14 4.08
CA VAL A 24 13.85 1.17 3.55
C VAL A 24 14.26 2.10 4.69
N ALA A 25 13.49 2.17 5.79
CA ALA A 25 13.75 3.08 6.91
C ALA A 25 15.02 2.73 7.72
N ILE A 26 15.49 1.48 7.64
CA ILE A 26 16.67 1.01 8.38
C ILE A 26 17.97 1.21 7.57
N ILE A 27 17.88 1.48 6.26
CA ILE A 27 19.07 1.65 5.41
C ILE A 27 19.65 3.06 5.62
N PRO A 28 20.90 3.17 6.12
CA PRO A 28 21.55 4.45 6.34
C PRO A 28 21.96 5.14 5.03
N ASP A 29 22.03 6.48 5.06
CA ASP A 29 22.23 7.42 3.94
C ASP A 29 23.59 7.33 3.19
N GLY A 30 24.30 6.20 3.27
CA GLY A 30 25.63 6.01 2.68
C GLY A 30 25.65 5.56 1.21
N VAL A 31 24.53 5.07 0.66
CA VAL A 31 24.46 4.51 -0.71
C VAL A 31 23.13 4.87 -1.42
N PRO A 32 23.09 5.97 -2.20
CA PRO A 32 21.84 6.46 -2.81
C PRO A 32 21.21 5.46 -3.78
N ASN A 33 22.01 4.63 -4.45
CA ASN A 33 21.51 3.62 -5.40
C ASN A 33 20.69 2.53 -4.69
N VAL A 34 21.08 2.11 -3.49
CA VAL A 34 20.38 1.08 -2.73
C VAL A 34 19.06 1.62 -2.17
N ALA A 35 19.06 2.87 -1.71
CA ALA A 35 17.85 3.55 -1.24
C ALA A 35 16.80 3.69 -2.36
N VAL A 36 17.22 4.03 -3.58
CA VAL A 36 16.32 4.13 -4.75
C VAL A 36 15.74 2.76 -5.11
N VAL A 37 16.56 1.71 -5.17
CA VAL A 37 16.08 0.36 -5.49
C VAL A 37 15.09 -0.15 -4.44
N CYS A 38 15.38 0.02 -3.15
CA CYS A 38 14.47 -0.34 -2.09
C CYS A 38 13.16 0.49 -2.12
N SER A 39 13.24 1.79 -2.44
CA SER A 39 12.05 2.64 -2.60
C SER A 39 11.17 2.20 -3.76
N VAL A 40 11.76 1.78 -4.89
CA VAL A 40 11.04 1.25 -6.06
C VAL A 40 10.36 -0.08 -5.73
N ILE A 41 11.04 -0.97 -5.00
CA ILE A 41 10.46 -2.24 -4.53
C ILE A 41 9.28 -1.97 -3.58
N GLY A 42 9.41 -1.03 -2.64
CA GLY A 42 8.33 -0.62 -1.75
C GLY A 42 7.13 -0.04 -2.49
N LYS A 43 7.37 0.83 -3.49
CA LYS A 43 6.31 1.36 -4.37
C LYS A 43 5.60 0.25 -5.14
N PHE A 44 6.36 -0.69 -5.70
CA PHE A 44 5.80 -1.83 -6.43
C PHE A 44 4.92 -2.72 -5.54
N GLY A 45 5.36 -2.97 -4.30
CA GLY A 45 4.56 -3.69 -3.29
C GLY A 45 3.26 -2.97 -2.91
N SER A 46 3.30 -1.64 -2.81
CA SER A 46 2.10 -0.84 -2.54
C SER A 46 1.11 -0.86 -3.71
N THR A 47 1.59 -0.70 -4.95
CA THR A 47 0.72 -0.72 -6.14
C THR A 47 0.04 -2.08 -6.35
N SER A 48 0.78 -3.19 -6.19
CA SER A 48 0.22 -4.54 -6.31
C SER A 48 -0.84 -4.83 -5.23
N SER A 49 -0.61 -4.36 -4.00
CA SER A 49 -1.60 -4.44 -2.92
C SER A 49 -2.86 -3.63 -3.21
N PHE A 50 -2.71 -2.42 -3.77
CA PHE A 50 -3.83 -1.58 -4.20
C PHE A 50 -4.69 -2.28 -5.25
N MET A 51 -4.08 -2.92 -6.25
CA MET A 51 -4.80 -3.72 -7.26
C MET A 51 -5.59 -4.88 -6.63
N ALA A 52 -5.00 -5.61 -5.68
CA ALA A 52 -5.67 -6.73 -5.01
C ALA A 52 -6.89 -6.25 -4.20
N ILE A 53 -6.78 -5.14 -3.47
CA ILE A 53 -7.89 -4.55 -2.70
C ILE A 53 -9.00 -4.05 -3.63
N TYR A 54 -8.64 -3.43 -4.76
CA TYR A 54 -9.59 -2.99 -5.79
C TYR A 54 -10.39 -4.16 -6.37
N GLN A 55 -9.70 -5.27 -6.68
CA GLN A 55 -10.33 -6.48 -7.19
C GLN A 55 -11.28 -7.07 -6.15
N GLN A 56 -10.86 -7.12 -4.89
CA GLN A 56 -11.69 -7.63 -3.79
C GLN A 56 -12.89 -6.74 -3.49
N SER A 57 -12.74 -5.43 -3.68
CA SER A 57 -13.84 -4.46 -3.57
C SER A 57 -14.90 -4.66 -4.66
N SER A 58 -14.52 -5.08 -5.88
CA SER A 58 -15.49 -5.47 -6.93
C SER A 58 -16.44 -6.57 -6.49
N GLU A 59 -15.95 -7.45 -5.63
CA GLU A 59 -16.59 -8.73 -5.35
C GLU A 59 -17.38 -8.68 -4.04
N LEU A 60 -17.11 -7.69 -3.18
CA LEU A 60 -17.86 -7.43 -1.96
C LEU A 60 -18.88 -6.30 -2.09
N TYR A 61 -18.61 -5.27 -2.90
CA TYR A 61 -19.48 -4.10 -2.98
C TYR A 61 -20.44 -4.18 -4.17
N PRO A 62 -21.76 -4.00 -3.97
CA PRO A 62 -22.69 -3.81 -5.08
C PRO A 62 -22.33 -2.53 -5.84
N THR A 63 -22.57 -2.53 -7.16
CA THR A 63 -22.13 -1.49 -8.10
C THR A 63 -22.48 -0.05 -7.69
N ALA A 64 -23.56 0.15 -6.92
CA ALA A 64 -23.99 1.44 -6.42
C ALA A 64 -23.05 2.10 -5.37
N VAL A 65 -22.33 1.30 -4.57
CA VAL A 65 -21.47 1.82 -3.47
C VAL A 65 -19.97 1.74 -3.79
N ARG A 66 -19.61 1.10 -4.90
CA ARG A 66 -18.22 0.91 -5.32
C ARG A 66 -17.48 2.23 -5.59
N SER A 67 -18.12 3.16 -6.31
CA SER A 67 -17.54 4.47 -6.62
C SER A 67 -17.32 5.32 -5.38
N ILE A 68 -18.27 5.28 -4.43
CA ILE A 68 -18.20 6.00 -3.15
C ILE A 68 -17.07 5.44 -2.28
N GLY A 69 -16.99 4.11 -2.15
CA GLY A 69 -15.91 3.47 -1.39
C GLY A 69 -14.52 3.82 -1.92
N MET A 70 -14.33 3.78 -3.24
CA MET A 70 -13.07 4.18 -3.87
C MET A 70 -12.77 5.67 -3.66
N GLY A 71 -13.77 6.54 -3.76
CA GLY A 71 -13.64 7.98 -3.47
C GLY A 71 -13.20 8.26 -2.02
N ILE A 72 -13.79 7.57 -1.04
CA ILE A 72 -13.44 7.72 0.37
C ILE A 72 -12.00 7.25 0.63
N THR A 73 -11.57 6.11 0.06
CA THR A 73 -10.19 5.65 0.22
C THR A 73 -9.18 6.63 -0.37
N GLY A 74 -9.50 7.27 -1.50
CA GLY A 74 -8.67 8.33 -2.09
C GLY A 74 -8.60 9.57 -1.19
N ALA A 75 -9.72 10.00 -0.62
CA ALA A 75 -9.76 11.13 0.31
C ALA A 75 -8.91 10.87 1.56
N ILE A 76 -8.99 9.68 2.15
CA ILE A 76 -8.15 9.27 3.28
C ILE A 76 -6.66 9.27 2.87
N GLY A 77 -6.35 8.80 1.66
CA GLY A 77 -4.99 8.86 1.11
C GLY A 77 -4.45 10.28 1.00
N CYS A 78 -5.27 11.23 0.54
CA CYS A 78 -4.89 12.64 0.49
C CYS A 78 -4.60 13.21 1.89
N VAL A 79 -5.43 12.87 2.90
CA VAL A 79 -5.20 13.30 4.29
C VAL A 79 -3.86 12.75 4.81
N ALA A 80 -3.56 11.47 4.55
CA ALA A 80 -2.28 10.87 4.92
C ALA A 80 -1.08 11.55 4.24
N VAL A 81 -1.20 11.92 2.96
CA VAL A 81 -0.15 12.65 2.21
C VAL A 81 0.09 14.04 2.80
N VAL A 82 -0.97 14.77 3.18
CA VAL A 82 -0.86 16.09 3.81
C VAL A 82 -0.20 16.00 5.18
N LEU A 83 -0.48 14.95 5.96
CA LEU A 83 0.12 14.72 7.28
C LEU A 83 1.58 14.23 7.20
N SER A 84 1.97 13.59 6.10
CA SER A 84 3.30 12.97 5.94
C SER A 84 4.48 13.91 6.23
N PRO A 85 4.57 15.14 5.68
CA PRO A 85 5.70 16.03 6.00
C PRO A 85 5.71 16.50 7.45
N TYR A 86 4.55 16.58 8.13
CA TYR A 86 4.48 17.00 9.54
C TYR A 86 5.09 15.95 10.48
N ILE A 87 4.97 14.67 10.15
CA ILE A 87 5.51 13.56 10.95
C ILE A 87 7.04 13.46 10.79
N VAL A 88 7.56 13.79 9.61
CA VAL A 88 9.01 13.73 9.32
C VAL A 88 9.75 14.95 9.85
N TYR A 89 9.10 16.11 9.93
CA TYR A 89 9.70 17.35 10.45
C TYR A 89 9.56 17.55 11.96
N LEU A 90 8.78 16.72 12.66
CA LEU A 90 8.62 16.73 14.12
C LEU A 90 9.64 15.80 14.78
#